data_AF-A0A956F1R3-F1
#
_entry.id   AF-A0A956F1R3-F1
#
_cell.length_a   1.000
_cell.length_b   1.000
_cell.length_c   1.000
_cell.angle_alpha   90.00
_cell.angle_beta   90.00
_cell.angle_gamma   90.00
#
_symmetry.space_group_name_H-M   'P 1'
#
loop_
_entity.id
_entity.type
_entity.pdbx_description
1 polymer ?
#
loop_
_entity_poly.entity_id
_entity_poly.type
_entity_poly.pdbx_seq_one_letter_code
_entity_poly.pdbx_strand_id
1 'polypeptide(L)'
;MTRWNQLRRERFAAGDSLEIEAARAAVASALFAGLQPEPVCVGRYVLQRRLGAGGMGVVFTARDPSLERDVAVKLLNTRSDAPGADDLLLREARKTARLVHPNVVTIFDVGTH
;
A
#
# COMPACT_ATOMS: atom_id res chain seq x y z
N MET A 1 -24.04 -27.81 -0.99
CA MET A 1 -24.33 -26.38 -0.76
C MET A 1 -23.52 -25.80 0.42
N THR A 2 -22.25 -26.19 0.62
CA THR A 2 -21.41 -25.61 1.71
C THR A 2 -19.91 -25.79 1.40
N ARG A 3 -19.41 -25.10 0.36
CA ARG A 3 -17.94 -25.00 0.10
C ARG A 3 -17.50 -23.60 -0.37
N TRP A 4 -18.46 -22.72 -0.68
CA TRP A 4 -18.22 -21.37 -1.22
C TRP A 4 -17.83 -20.32 -0.17
N ASN A 5 -18.17 -20.49 1.11
CA ASN A 5 -17.85 -19.50 2.16
C ASN A 5 -16.52 -19.73 2.90
N GLN A 6 -15.80 -20.82 2.61
CA GLN A 6 -14.52 -21.12 3.29
C GLN A 6 -13.31 -20.60 2.51
N LEU A 7 -13.35 -20.65 1.17
CA LEU A 7 -12.30 -20.14 0.29
C LEU A 7 -12.23 -18.59 0.20
N ARG A 8 -13.22 -17.88 0.74
CA ARG A 8 -13.21 -16.41 0.80
C ARG A 8 -12.38 -15.86 1.97
N ARG A 9 -12.13 -16.68 3.01
CA ARG A 9 -11.39 -16.28 4.22
C ARG A 9 -9.86 -16.30 4.08
N GLU A 10 -9.32 -16.97 3.07
CA GLU A 10 -7.86 -17.11 2.83
C GLU A 10 -7.30 -16.07 1.84
N ARG A 11 -8.15 -15.14 1.38
CA ARG A 11 -7.90 -14.19 0.29
C ARG A 11 -7.49 -12.77 0.72
N PHE A 12 -7.08 -12.53 1.96
CA PHE A 12 -6.61 -11.21 2.35
C PHE A 12 -5.16 -11.00 1.90
N ALA A 13 -4.96 -10.14 0.90
CA ALA A 13 -3.64 -9.57 0.63
C ALA A 13 -3.32 -8.53 1.72
N ALA A 14 -2.04 -8.28 2.02
CA ALA A 14 -1.63 -7.29 3.02
C ALA A 14 -2.31 -5.92 2.83
N GLY A 15 -2.57 -5.54 1.56
CA GLY A 15 -3.31 -4.33 1.23
C GLY A 15 -4.75 -4.28 1.76
N ASP A 16 -5.49 -5.40 1.77
CA ASP A 16 -6.87 -5.41 2.27
C ASP A 16 -6.91 -5.25 3.80
N SER A 17 -5.92 -5.81 4.51
CA SER A 17 -5.78 -5.61 5.97
C SER A 17 -5.47 -4.16 6.30
N LEU A 18 -4.53 -3.54 5.58
CA LEU A 18 -4.15 -2.14 5.76
C LEU A 18 -5.28 -1.17 5.41
N GLU A 19 -6.10 -1.50 4.42
CA GLU A 19 -7.31 -0.72 4.10
C GLU A 19 -8.31 -0.73 5.25
N ILE A 20 -8.57 -1.90 5.83
CA ILE A 20 -9.46 -2.03 7.00
C ILE A 20 -8.89 -1.25 8.18
N GLU A 21 -7.59 -1.34 8.43
CA GLU A 21 -6.93 -0.65 9.53
C GLU A 21 -6.98 0.88 9.34
N ALA A 22 -6.69 1.38 8.14
CA ALA A 22 -6.72 2.80 7.82
C ALA A 22 -8.15 3.34 7.92
N ALA A 23 -9.13 2.59 7.44
CA ALA A 23 -10.54 2.93 7.58
C ALA A 23 -10.97 2.97 9.05
N ARG A 24 -10.55 2.00 9.87
CA ARG A 24 -10.85 1.98 11.31
C ARG A 24 -10.24 3.17 12.04
N ALA A 25 -8.98 3.50 11.76
CA ALA A 25 -8.32 4.67 12.33
C ALA A 25 -9.06 5.96 11.95
N ALA A 26 -9.43 6.14 10.67
CA ALA A 26 -10.19 7.30 10.23
C ALA A 26 -11.56 7.41 10.91
N VAL A 27 -12.30 6.30 11.01
CA VAL A 27 -13.62 6.27 11.68
C VAL A 27 -13.49 6.56 13.18
N ALA A 28 -12.50 5.99 13.86
CA ALA A 28 -12.29 6.21 15.28
C ALA A 28 -11.98 7.70 15.58
N SER A 29 -11.16 8.34 14.74
CA SER A 29 -10.87 9.77 14.85
C SER A 29 -12.11 10.63 14.63
N ALA A 30 -12.97 10.27 13.66
CA ALA A 30 -14.18 11.03 13.36
C ALA A 30 -15.29 10.88 14.42
N LEU A 31 -15.45 9.69 15.02
CA LEU A 31 -16.53 9.41 15.97
C LEU A 31 -16.21 9.84 17.41
N PHE A 32 -14.94 9.83 17.80
CA PHE A 32 -14.53 10.09 19.17
C PHE A 32 -13.62 11.31 19.22
N ALA A 33 -14.22 12.47 19.52
CA ALA A 33 -13.46 13.70 19.76
C ALA A 33 -12.42 13.48 20.88
N GLY A 34 -11.14 13.59 20.54
CA GLY A 34 -10.00 13.36 21.45
C GLY A 34 -9.29 12.02 21.27
N LEU A 35 -9.84 11.08 20.50
CA LEU A 35 -9.12 9.86 20.13
C LEU A 35 -8.22 10.17 18.92
N GLN A 36 -6.91 10.03 19.13
CA GLN A 36 -5.91 10.06 18.05
C GLN A 36 -5.45 8.62 17.83
N PRO A 37 -6.21 7.81 17.07
CA PRO A 37 -5.79 6.45 16.75
C PRO A 37 -4.45 6.51 16.02
N GLU A 38 -3.59 5.52 16.28
CA GLU A 38 -2.31 5.44 15.60
C GLU A 38 -2.54 5.37 14.07
N PRO A 39 -1.87 6.23 13.30
CA PRO A 39 -1.99 6.20 11.86
C PRO A 39 -1.43 4.90 11.29
N VAL A 40 -2.08 4.38 10.25
CA VAL A 40 -1.56 3.22 9.52
C VAL A 40 -0.41 3.68 8.64
N CYS A 41 0.79 3.16 8.92
CA CYS A 41 2.02 3.60 8.29
C CYS A 41 2.70 2.48 7.52
N VAL A 42 3.34 2.84 6.41
CA VAL A 42 4.33 2.00 5.72
C VAL A 42 5.62 2.79 5.68
N GLY A 43 6.60 2.39 6.49
CA GLY A 43 7.76 3.22 6.77
C GLY A 43 7.31 4.59 7.29
N ARG A 44 7.74 5.67 6.61
CA ARG A 44 7.35 7.03 6.95
C ARG A 44 5.99 7.49 6.39
N TYR A 45 5.39 6.72 5.48
CA TYR A 45 4.21 7.15 4.75
C TYR A 45 2.94 6.80 5.52
N VAL A 46 2.13 7.79 5.82
CA VAL A 46 0.83 7.60 6.48
C VAL A 46 -0.21 7.27 5.43
N LEU A 47 -0.72 6.04 5.41
CA LEU A 47 -1.74 5.60 4.47
C LEU A 47 -3.08 6.29 4.77
N GLN A 48 -3.79 6.65 3.70
CA GLN A 48 -5.12 7.24 3.78
C GLN A 48 -6.13 6.29 3.12
N ARG A 49 -6.60 6.60 1.90
CA ARG A 49 -7.56 5.77 1.16
C ARG A 49 -6.91 4.98 0.04
N ARG A 50 -7.52 3.85 -0.32
CA ARG A 50 -7.18 3.10 -1.52
C ARG A 50 -7.52 3.90 -2.78
N LEU A 51 -6.60 3.89 -3.75
CA LEU A 51 -6.76 4.46 -5.09
C LEU A 51 -7.13 3.38 -6.11
N GLY A 52 -6.64 2.16 -5.94
CA GLY A 52 -6.96 1.06 -6.83
C GLY A 52 -6.25 -0.23 -6.43
N ALA A 53 -6.63 -1.34 -7.07
CA ALA A 53 -5.91 -2.60 -6.95
C ALA A 53 -5.96 -3.40 -8.25
N GLY A 54 -4.98 -4.27 -8.41
CA GLY A 54 -4.89 -5.21 -9.53
C GLY A 54 -3.96 -6.37 -9.18
N GLY A 55 -3.59 -7.16 -10.19
CA GLY A 55 -2.80 -8.38 -9.99
C GLY A 55 -1.49 -8.17 -9.22
N MET A 56 -0.79 -7.06 -9.48
CA MET A 56 0.50 -6.75 -8.84
C MET A 56 0.39 -6.20 -7.42
N GLY A 57 -0.81 -5.84 -6.93
CA GLY A 57 -0.97 -5.26 -5.60
C GLY A 57 -2.01 -4.13 -5.52
N VAL A 58 -1.89 -3.32 -4.47
CA VAL A 58 -2.84 -2.27 -4.10
C VAL A 58 -2.13 -0.92 -4.05
N VAL A 59 -2.78 0.13 -4.50
CA VAL A 59 -2.28 1.51 -4.45
C VAL A 59 -3.11 2.31 -3.47
N PHE A 60 -2.45 3.02 -2.56
CA PHE A 60 -3.03 3.94 -1.61
C PHE A 60 -2.57 5.37 -1.90
N THR A 61 -3.40 6.36 -1.58
CA THR A 61 -2.89 7.70 -1.30
C THR A 61 -2.33 7.70 0.11
N ALA A 62 -1.20 8.38 0.29
CA ALA A 62 -0.52 8.49 1.56
C ALA A 62 0.08 9.88 1.71
N ARG A 63 0.27 10.30 2.96
CA ARG A 63 0.99 11.54 3.28
C ARG A 63 2.47 11.19 3.53
N ASP A 64 3.38 11.89 2.86
CA ASP A 64 4.80 11.95 3.26
C ASP A 64 4.96 13.12 4.23
N PRO A 65 5.12 12.88 5.54
CA PRO A 65 5.25 13.94 6.53
C PRO A 65 6.59 14.67 6.44
N SER A 66 7.62 14.05 5.87
CA SER A 66 8.94 14.67 5.72
C SER A 66 8.99 15.69 4.59
N LEU A 67 8.18 15.47 3.55
CA LEU A 67 8.11 16.34 2.36
C LEU A 67 6.79 17.10 2.26
N GLU A 68 5.92 16.95 3.26
CA GLU A 68 4.60 17.59 3.34
C GLU A 68 3.79 17.50 2.03
N ARG A 69 3.75 16.32 1.42
CA ARG A 69 3.03 16.09 0.16
C ARG A 69 2.25 14.78 0.17
N ASP A 70 1.26 14.72 -0.70
CA ASP A 70 0.50 13.50 -0.94
C ASP A 70 1.20 12.68 -2.03
N VAL A 71 1.30 11.37 -1.81
CA VAL A 71 1.98 10.42 -2.69
C VAL A 71 1.12 9.18 -2.90
N ALA A 72 1.36 8.48 -4.01
CA ALA A 72 0.82 7.15 -4.20
C ALA A 72 1.81 6.10 -3.66
N VAL A 73 1.37 5.24 -2.74
CA VAL A 73 2.13 4.08 -2.24
C VAL A 73 1.53 2.82 -2.84
N LYS A 74 2.32 2.11 -3.67
CA LYS A 74 1.92 0.83 -4.26
C LYS A 74 2.53 -0.31 -3.46
N LEU A 75 1.69 -1.05 -2.75
CA LEU A 75 2.05 -2.24 -2.00
C LEU A 75 1.95 -3.45 -2.92
N LEU A 76 3.05 -4.17 -3.08
CA LEU A 76 3.14 -5.28 -4.01
C LEU A 76 2.69 -6.59 -3.34
N ASN A 77 2.00 -7.43 -4.08
CA ASN A 77 1.68 -8.78 -3.64
C ASN A 77 2.90 -9.67 -3.86
N THR A 78 3.68 -9.95 -2.83
CA THR A 78 4.87 -10.83 -2.89
C THR A 78 4.53 -12.32 -2.99
N ARG A 79 3.27 -12.67 -3.28
CA ARG A 79 2.78 -14.06 -3.43
C ARG A 79 3.30 -14.80 -4.67
N SER A 80 4.21 -14.21 -5.44
CA SER A 80 4.91 -15.00 -6.44
C SER A 80 5.91 -15.91 -5.71
N ASP A 81 5.58 -17.19 -5.59
CA ASP A 81 6.46 -18.24 -5.03
C ASP A 81 7.76 -18.46 -5.86
N ALA A 82 8.01 -17.60 -6.84
CA ALA A 82 9.17 -17.62 -7.70
C ALA A 82 10.38 -16.98 -6.97
N PRO A 83 11.48 -17.73 -6.77
CA PRO A 83 12.71 -17.17 -6.21
C PRO A 83 13.18 -15.94 -7.00
N GLY A 84 13.46 -14.83 -6.29
CA GLY A 84 14.01 -13.61 -6.90
C GLY A 84 13.00 -12.63 -7.51
N ALA A 85 11.69 -12.86 -7.34
CA ALA A 85 10.67 -11.91 -7.82
C ALA A 85 10.82 -10.52 -7.17
N ASP A 86 11.11 -10.47 -5.88
CA ASP A 86 11.32 -9.21 -5.15
C ASP A 86 12.54 -8.44 -5.69
N ASP A 87 13.64 -9.14 -5.99
CA ASP A 87 14.85 -8.52 -6.55
C ASP A 87 14.60 -7.94 -7.95
N LEU A 88 13.80 -8.63 -8.77
CA LEU A 88 13.41 -8.13 -10.08
C LEU A 88 12.57 -6.85 -9.97
N LEU A 89 11.59 -6.84 -9.06
CA LEU A 89 10.73 -5.69 -8.80
C LEU A 89 11.54 -4.49 -8.26
N LEU A 90 12.44 -4.74 -7.30
CA LEU A 90 13.35 -3.71 -6.78
C LEU A 90 14.26 -3.16 -7.88
N ARG A 91 14.79 -4.02 -8.74
CA ARG A 91 15.64 -3.62 -9.87
C ARG A 91 14.87 -2.77 -10.89
N GLU A 92 13.64 -3.15 -11.22
CA GLU A 92 12.79 -2.39 -12.13
C GLU A 92 12.43 -1.02 -11.54
N ALA A 93 12.01 -0.97 -10.28
CA ALA A 93 11.73 0.28 -9.58
C ALA A 93 12.95 1.22 -9.57
N ARG A 94 14.15 0.70 -9.28
CA ARG A 94 15.39 1.49 -9.33
C ARG A 94 15.74 2.00 -10.72
N LYS A 95 15.43 1.25 -11.78
CA LYS A 95 15.62 1.71 -13.17
C LYS A 95 14.65 2.84 -13.50
N THR A 96 13.37 2.65 -13.19
CA THR A 96 12.32 3.65 -13.45
C THR A 96 12.55 4.93 -12.64
N ALA A 97 13.03 4.83 -11.40
CA ALA A 97 13.38 5.98 -10.56
C ALA A 97 14.46 6.90 -11.17
N ARG A 98 15.27 6.39 -12.10
CA ARG A 98 16.30 7.18 -12.81
C ARG A 98 15.74 7.93 -14.02
N LEU A 99 14.53 7.62 -14.46
CA LEU A 99 13.91 8.27 -15.61
C LEU A 99 13.16 9.51 -15.14
N VAL A 100 13.55 10.68 -15.64
CA VAL A 100 12.85 11.94 -15.43
C VAL A 100 12.25 12.38 -16.76
N HIS A 101 10.95 12.20 -16.91
CA HIS A 101 10.23 12.54 -18.14
C HIS A 101 8.76 12.86 -17.82
N PRO A 102 8.12 13.87 -18.45
CA PRO A 102 6.74 14.28 -18.16
C PRO A 102 5.70 13.16 -18.29
N ASN A 103 5.98 12.14 -19.12
CA ASN A 103 5.07 11.00 -19.35
C ASN A 103 5.45 9.72 -18.59
N VAL A 104 6.38 9.82 -17.63
CA VAL A 104 6.81 8.68 -16.80
C VAL A 104 6.61 9.04 -15.34
N VAL A 105 5.97 8.16 -14.58
CA VAL A 105 5.76 8.37 -13.14
C VAL A 105 7.09 8.28 -12.42
N THR A 106 7.41 9.31 -11.64
CA THR A 106 8.60 9.34 -10.80
C THR A 106 8.42 8.43 -9.59
N ILE A 107 9.39 7.56 -9.35
CA ILE A 107 9.49 6.77 -8.11
C ILE A 107 10.38 7.53 -7.13
N PHE A 108 9.81 7.90 -6.00
CA PHE A 108 10.55 8.64 -4.96
C PHE A 108 11.30 7.74 -3.98
N ASP A 109 10.83 6.51 -3.80
CA ASP A 109 11.32 5.58 -2.80
C ASP A 109 10.93 4.15 -3.16
N VAL A 110 11.71 3.17 -2.69
CA VAL A 110 11.41 1.75 -2.82
C VAL A 110 12.06 0.98 -1.67
N GLY A 111 11.30 0.10 -1.02
CA GLY A 111 11.79 -0.70 0.09
C GLY A 111 10.78 -1.76 0.54
N THR A 112 11.19 -2.56 1.52
CA THR A 112 10.41 -3.61 2.17
C THR A 112 10.18 -3.22 3.62
N HIS A 113 8.94 -3.32 4.11
CA HIS A 113 8.53 -2.97 5.47
C HIS A 113 7.65 -4.08 6.04
#